data_AF-A0A9J9LFR7-F1
#
_entry.id   AF-A0A9J9LFR7-F1
#
_cell.length_a   1.000
_cell.length_b   1.000
_cell.length_c   1.000
_cell.angle_alpha   90.00
_cell.angle_beta   90.00
_cell.angle_gamma   90.00
#
_symmetry.space_group_name_H-M   'P 1'
#
loop_
_entity.id
_entity.type
_entity.pdbx_description
1 polymer ?
#
loop_
_entity_poly.entity_id
_entity_poly.type
_entity_poly.pdbx_seq_one_letter_code
_entity_poly.pdbx_strand_id
1 'polypeptide(L)' 'MPGYVIVIDLFGIVLAVIGFNMAFRQAAVRRLFGRPAAPPSAVHDEDDPLTYVLRIAGVMVMIFGIVLGGMMTLFHMA' A
#
# COMPACT_ATOMS: atom_id res chain seq x y z
N MET A 1 4.69 14.69 -22.78
CA MET A 1 4.41 13.39 -22.13
C MET A 1 3.23 12.75 -22.81
N PRO A 2 3.33 11.50 -23.28
CA PRO A 2 2.19 10.77 -23.84
C PRO A 2 1.08 10.63 -22.78
N GLY A 3 -0.18 10.77 -23.19
CA GLY A 3 -1.32 10.71 -22.27
C GLY A 3 -1.41 9.40 -21.47
N TYR A 4 -0.96 8.28 -22.04
CA TYR A 4 -0.94 7.00 -21.33
C TYR A 4 0.04 6.96 -20.17
N VAL A 5 1.16 7.69 -20.22
CA VAL A 5 2.14 7.76 -19.12
C VAL A 5 1.49 8.42 -17.90
N ILE A 6 0.72 9.49 -18.13
CA ILE A 6 -0.01 10.20 -17.06
C ILE A 6 -1.04 9.28 -16.40
N VAL A 7 -1.75 8.46 -17.19
CA VAL A 7 -2.73 7.49 -16.66
C VAL A 7 -2.03 6.42 -15.82
N ILE A 8 -0.88 5.94 -16.28
CA ILE A 8 -0.10 4.92 -15.58
C ILE A 8 0.50 5.49 -14.27
N ASP A 9 0.98 6.72 -14.29
CA ASP A 9 1.46 7.41 -13.09
C ASP A 9 0.34 7.63 -12.08
N LEU A 10 -0.83 8.06 -12.53
CA LEU A 10 -2.01 8.21 -11.67
C LEU A 10 -2.36 6.86 -11.03
N PHE A 11 -2.32 5.77 -11.80
CA PHE A 11 -2.54 4.42 -11.30
C PHE A 11 -1.46 4.02 -10.27
N GLY A 12 -0.19 4.30 -10.54
CA GLY A 12 0.92 4.08 -9.61
C GLY A 12 0.76 4.85 -8.29
N ILE A 13 0.30 6.10 -8.35
CA ILE A 13 -0.02 6.92 -7.18
C ILE A 13 -1.18 6.30 -6.38
N VAL A 14 -2.23 5.85 -7.05
CA VAL A 14 -3.35 5.16 -6.39
C VAL A 14 -2.87 3.90 -5.66
N LEU A 15 -2.02 3.08 -6.30
CA LEU A 15 -1.41 1.92 -5.67
C LEU A 15 -0.52 2.31 -4.47
N ALA A 16 0.26 3.38 -4.59
CA ALA A 16 1.07 3.91 -3.50
C ALA A 16 0.21 4.30 -2.29
N VAL A 17 -0.89 5.00 -2.51
CA VAL A 17 -1.83 5.41 -1.46
C VAL A 17 -2.53 4.20 -0.83
N ILE A 18 -2.94 3.21 -1.63
CA ILE A 18 -3.56 1.98 -1.12
C ILE A 18 -2.57 1.19 -0.25
N GLY A 19 -1.35 0.98 -0.77
CA GLY A 19 -0.29 0.27 -0.06
C GLY A 19 0.10 0.97 1.25
N PHE A 20 0.18 2.30 1.25
CA PHE A 20 0.40 3.11 2.45
C PHE A 20 -0.73 2.93 3.48
N ASN A 21 -1.99 2.94 3.05
CA ASN A 21 -3.12 2.73 3.95
C ASN A 21 -3.12 1.31 4.55
N MET A 22 -2.73 0.29 3.78
CA MET A 22 -2.57 -1.07 4.29
C MET A 22 -1.40 -1.21 5.27
N ALA A 23 -0.26 -0.54 5.01
CA ALA A 23 0.93 -0.67 5.83
C ALA A 23 0.89 0.14 7.14
N PHE A 24 0.30 1.34 7.12
CA PHE A 24 0.34 2.28 8.25
C PHE A 24 -1.03 2.54 8.88
N ARG A 25 -2.12 2.32 8.14
CA ARG A 25 -3.50 2.58 8.58
C ARG A 25 -4.29 1.29 8.77
N GLN A 26 -3.63 0.28 9.33
CA GLN A 26 -4.20 -1.05 9.57
C GLN A 26 -5.51 -1.03 10.37
N ALA A 27 -5.64 -0.13 11.35
CA ALA A 27 -6.89 0.05 12.10
C ALA A 27 -8.06 0.55 11.21
N ALA A 28 -7.78 1.41 10.22
CA ALA A 28 -8.77 1.88 9.27
C ALA A 28 -9.13 0.79 8.24
N VAL A 29 -8.14 0.02 7.77
CA VAL A 29 -8.38 -1.10 6.84
C VAL A 29 -9.13 -2.24 7.52
N ARG A 30 -8.76 -2.63 8.74
CA ARG A 30 -9.49 -3.63 9.53
C ARG A 30 -10.94 -3.22 9.76
N ARG A 31 -11.18 -1.93 10.06
CA ARG A 31 -12.53 -1.37 10.23
C ARG A 31 -13.33 -1.36 8.93
N LEU A 32 -12.69 -1.10 7.79
CA LEU A 32 -13.32 -1.18 6.46
C LEU A 32 -13.72 -2.62 6.08
N PHE A 33 -12.91 -3.61 6.49
CA PHE A 33 -13.20 -5.04 6.33
C PHE A 33 -14.11 -5.63 7.44
N GLY A 34 -14.71 -4.79 8.29
CA GLY A 34 -15.68 -5.22 9.30
C GLY A 34 -15.09 -5.94 10.52
N ARG A 35 -13.78 -5.92 10.72
CA ARG A 35 -13.11 -6.50 11.88
C ARG A 35 -12.84 -5.41 12.93
N PRO A 36 -13.27 -5.57 14.20
CA PRO A 36 -12.94 -4.64 15.27
C PRO A 36 -11.41 -4.53 15.40
N ALA A 37 -10.90 -3.32 15.60
CA ALA A 37 -9.49 -3.11 15.89
C ALA A 37 -9.17 -3.81 17.23
N ALA A 38 -8.28 -4.81 17.21
CA ALA A 38 -7.83 -5.46 18.43
C ALA A 38 -7.21 -4.42 19.38
N PRO A 39 -7.55 -4.42 20.68
CA PRO A 39 -7.10 -3.40 21.62
C PRO A 39 -5.58 -3.46 21.86
N PRO A 40 -4.96 -2.37 22.36
CA PRO A 40 -3.50 -2.20 22.38
C PRO A 40 -2.78 -3.01 23.47
N SER A 41 -3.45 -3.96 24.15
CA SER A 41 -2.95 -4.62 25.36
C SER A 41 -2.88 -6.14 25.25
N ALA A 42 -2.39 -6.66 24.14
CA ALA A 42 -1.85 -8.02 24.09
C ALA A 42 -0.32 -7.93 24.08
N VAL A 43 0.25 -7.80 25.28
CA VAL A 43 1.71 -7.84 25.52
C VAL A 43 2.27 -9.28 25.39
N HIS A 44 1.41 -10.25 25.03
CA HIS A 44 1.78 -11.65 24.81
C HIS A 44 0.91 -12.27 23.71
N ASP A 45 1.20 -11.99 22.44
CA ASP A 45 0.79 -12.92 21.37
C ASP A 45 1.80 -12.81 20.24
N GLU A 46 2.58 -13.88 20.07
CA GLU A 46 3.63 -14.01 19.06
C GLU A 46 3.12 -13.94 17.61
N ASP A 47 1.81 -13.88 17.37
CA ASP A 47 1.22 -14.07 16.04
C ASP A 47 -0.06 -13.24 15.84
N ASP A 48 0.05 -11.97 15.43
CA ASP A 48 -0.97 -11.36 14.57
C ASP A 48 -0.48 -11.41 13.11
N PRO A 49 -0.47 -12.62 12.47
CA PRO A 49 0.09 -12.82 11.14
C PRO A 49 -0.64 -11.95 10.11
N LEU A 50 -1.89 -11.58 10.37
CA LEU A 50 -2.65 -10.69 9.52
C LEU A 50 -2.08 -9.27 9.52
N THR A 51 -1.60 -8.78 10.67
CA THR A 51 -0.89 -7.50 10.76
C THR A 51 0.43 -7.55 9.99
N TYR A 52 1.18 -8.64 10.12
CA TYR A 52 2.44 -8.83 9.39
C TYR A 52 2.21 -8.90 7.86
N VAL A 53 1.29 -9.75 7.42
CA VAL A 53 0.92 -9.95 6.01
C VAL A 53 0.38 -8.65 5.41
N LEU A 54 -0.50 -7.93 6.10
CA LEU A 54 -1.06 -6.67 5.59
C LEU A 54 0.00 -5.59 5.47
N ARG A 55 0.99 -5.57 6.38
CA ARG A 55 2.11 -4.63 6.31
C ARG A 55 3.04 -4.93 5.15
N ILE A 56 3.41 -6.20 4.94
CA ILE A 56 4.23 -6.62 3.81
C ILE A 56 3.50 -6.36 2.49
N ALA A 57 2.24 -6.80 2.37
CA ALA A 57 1.44 -6.57 1.18
C ALA A 57 1.30 -5.07 0.88
N GLY A 58 1.02 -4.25 1.90
CA GLY A 58 0.94 -2.81 1.76
C GLY A 58 2.24 -2.17 1.28
N VAL A 59 3.38 -2.53 1.87
CA VAL A 59 4.70 -2.01 1.45
C VAL A 59 5.04 -2.46 0.03
N MET A 60 4.75 -3.71 -0.34
CA MET A 60 5.02 -4.23 -1.68
C MET A 60 4.18 -3.53 -2.75
N VAL A 61 2.88 -3.35 -2.51
CA VAL A 61 1.98 -2.61 -3.41
C VAL A 61 2.40 -1.15 -3.53
N MET A 62 2.84 -0.55 -2.42
CA MET A 62 3.30 0.83 -2.40
C MET A 62 4.56 1.03 -3.25
N ILE A 63 5.59 0.21 -3.01
CA ILE A 63 6.85 0.27 -3.77
C ILE A 63 6.59 -0.04 -5.24
N PHE A 64 5.76 -1.04 -5.53
CA PHE A 64 5.39 -1.38 -6.90
C PHE A 64 4.75 -0.20 -7.64
N GLY A 65 3.79 0.50 -7.02
CA GLY A 65 3.17 1.70 -7.60
C GLY A 65 4.16 2.84 -7.86
N ILE A 66 5.07 3.09 -6.92
CA ILE A 66 6.13 4.12 -7.05
C ILE A 66 7.08 3.77 -8.19
N VAL A 67 7.56 2.53 -8.25
CA VAL A 67 8.49 2.07 -9.28
C VAL A 67 7.84 2.07 -10.66
N LEU A 68 6.60 1.62 -10.75
CA LEU A 68 5.86 1.54 -12.02
C LEU A 68 5.63 2.93 -12.64
N GLY A 69 5.21 3.92 -11.84
CA GLY A 69 5.09 5.30 -12.33
C GLY A 69 6.47 5.93 -12.62
N GLY A 70 7.42 5.78 -11.69
CA GLY A 70 8.76 6.33 -11.83
C GLY A 70 9.50 5.81 -13.08
N MET A 71 9.43 4.51 -13.35
CA MET A 71 10.04 3.91 -14.54
C MET A 71 9.39 4.44 -15.81
N MET A 72 8.05 4.42 -15.91
CA MET A 72 7.37 4.83 -17.14
C MET A 72 7.63 6.30 -17.48
N THR A 73 7.72 7.16 -16.48
CA THR A 73 8.10 8.56 -16.66
C THR A 73 9.56 8.73 -17.03
N LEU A 74 10.50 8.01 -16.39
CA LEU A 74 11.92 8.06 -16.73
C LEU A 74 12.23 7.54 -18.14
N PHE A 75 11.62 6.43 -18.56
CA PHE A 75 11.81 5.87 -19.92
C PHE A 75 11.23 6.75 -21.02
N HIS A 76 10.26 7.61 -20.70
CA HIS A 76 9.69 8.56 -21.66
C HIS A 76 10.40 9.92 -21.70
N MET A 77 11.22 10.21 -20.69
CA MET A 77 12.04 11.41 -20.59
C MET A 77 13.49 11.20 -21.04
N ALA A 78 13.95 9.94 -21.10
CA ALA A 78 15.24 9.53 -21.64
C ALA A 78 15.20 9.41 -23.18
#